data_AF-A0A0U3N2B6-F1
#
_entry.id   AF-A0A0U3N2B6-F1
#
_cell.length_a   1.000
_cell.length_b   1.000
_cell.length_c   1.000
_cell.angle_alpha   90.00
_cell.angle_beta   90.00
_cell.angle_gamma   90.00
#
_symmetry.space_group_name_H-M   'P 1'
#
loop_
_entity.id
_entity.type
_entity.pdbx_description
1 polymer ?
#
loop_
_entity_poly.entity_id
_entity_poly.type
_entity_poly.pdbx_seq_one_letter_code
_entity_poly.pdbx_strand_id
1 'polypeptide(L)'
;MRDIQDAVGGAGRLSEAAYQLMTYAVEEEHVLLRAVLSVVPVATVRLALGTAEGWQTFAGASAAVDQLHLEAAQCTPLVVLTEGRSDVDILEPSFALLYPHLKDLVRFMDFAYRPAGGAGALASTLRTFAAAGIANRVVGLFDNDTAGCDALRALRPDTLPTNVRALRYPDLELARRYPTIGPPTCDAPEGRQEHADINGAACSIELYLGRDLLMREDASLPPVQWRSFVPGMNRYQGEITNKAALQQAFQAKVRTATDSPSAMATQDWSGLQAIFAAVLTAFH
;
A
#
# COMPACT_ATOMS: atom_id res chain seq x y z
N MET A 1 -25.66 -20.76 -38.51
CA MET A 1 -24.65 -21.82 -38.80
C MET A 1 -23.47 -21.28 -39.60
N ARG A 2 -23.69 -20.54 -40.71
CA ARG A 2 -22.62 -19.85 -41.46
C ARG A 2 -22.12 -18.58 -40.77
N ASP A 3 -23.01 -17.79 -40.19
CA ASP A 3 -22.66 -16.45 -39.66
C ASP A 3 -21.70 -16.46 -38.46
N ILE A 4 -21.64 -17.56 -37.69
CA ILE A 4 -20.74 -17.70 -36.54
C ILE A 4 -19.34 -18.17 -36.97
N GLN A 5 -19.24 -18.97 -38.03
CA GLN A 5 -17.94 -19.40 -38.56
C GLN A 5 -17.20 -18.25 -39.26
N ASP A 6 -17.94 -17.34 -39.91
CA ASP A 6 -17.37 -16.16 -40.55
C ASP A 6 -16.86 -15.12 -39.52
N ALA A 7 -17.49 -15.04 -38.33
CA ALA A 7 -17.05 -14.16 -37.24
C ALA A 7 -15.70 -14.57 -36.59
N VAL A 8 -15.28 -15.83 -36.72
CA VAL A 8 -14.05 -16.36 -36.09
C VAL A 8 -12.85 -16.38 -37.06
N GLY A 9 -13.01 -15.86 -38.28
CA GLY A 9 -11.89 -15.52 -39.16
C GLY A 9 -10.88 -16.65 -39.36
N GLY A 10 -11.33 -17.85 -39.75
CA GLY A 10 -10.47 -18.92 -40.27
C GLY A 10 -9.39 -19.50 -39.33
N ALA A 11 -9.24 -19.01 -38.10
CA ALA A 11 -8.21 -19.45 -37.17
C ALA A 11 -8.74 -20.54 -36.23
N GLY A 12 -8.76 -21.78 -36.72
CA GLY A 12 -8.97 -22.98 -35.90
C GLY A 12 -10.42 -23.44 -35.79
N ARG A 13 -10.66 -24.74 -36.04
CA ARG A 13 -11.97 -25.36 -35.80
C ARG A 13 -12.30 -25.26 -34.31
N LEU A 14 -13.39 -24.58 -33.98
CA LEU A 14 -13.96 -24.59 -32.63
C LEU A 14 -14.24 -26.05 -32.20
N SER A 15 -13.96 -26.38 -30.93
CA SER A 15 -14.30 -27.69 -30.39
C SER A 15 -15.82 -27.84 -30.27
N GLU A 16 -16.31 -29.08 -30.34
CA GLU A 16 -17.75 -29.38 -30.26
C GLU A 16 -18.38 -28.86 -28.95
N ALA A 17 -17.60 -28.87 -27.86
CA ALA A 17 -17.99 -28.29 -26.57
C ALA A 17 -18.16 -26.76 -26.62
N ALA A 18 -17.27 -26.04 -27.32
CA ALA A 18 -17.40 -24.59 -27.52
C ALA A 18 -18.64 -24.24 -28.37
N TYR A 19 -18.94 -25.08 -29.35
CA TYR A 19 -20.12 -24.91 -30.20
C TYR A 19 -21.42 -25.10 -29.40
N GLN A 20 -21.49 -26.12 -28.54
CA GLN A 20 -22.64 -26.33 -27.65
C GLN A 20 -22.85 -25.14 -26.71
N LEU A 21 -21.77 -24.62 -26.10
CA LEU A 21 -21.85 -23.48 -25.17
C LEU A 21 -22.40 -22.20 -25.85
N MET A 22 -22.01 -21.96 -27.10
CA MET A 22 -22.54 -20.84 -27.91
C MET A 22 -23.98 -21.05 -28.37
N THR A 23 -24.43 -22.30 -28.53
CA THR A 23 -25.79 -22.62 -28.98
C THR A 23 -26.82 -22.48 -27.85
N TYR A 24 -26.40 -22.60 -26.58
CA TYR A 24 -27.26 -22.39 -25.41
C TYR A 24 -27.40 -20.91 -24.99
N ALA A 25 -26.50 -20.03 -25.45
CA ALA A 25 -26.42 -18.62 -25.04
C ALA A 25 -27.32 -17.65 -25.84
N VAL A 26 -28.28 -18.16 -26.62
CA VAL A 26 -28.87 -17.46 -27.77
C VAL A 26 -29.96 -16.43 -27.43
N GLU A 27 -30.28 -16.17 -26.16
CA GLU A 27 -31.31 -15.16 -25.84
C GLU A 27 -30.76 -13.76 -25.55
N GLU A 28 -29.46 -13.61 -25.26
CA GLU A 28 -28.89 -12.32 -24.86
C GLU A 28 -27.51 -12.07 -25.49
N GLU A 29 -27.41 -11.01 -26.32
CA GLU A 29 -26.20 -10.66 -27.10
C GLU A 29 -24.92 -10.55 -26.25
N HIS A 30 -25.05 -10.11 -25.00
CA HIS A 30 -23.94 -9.98 -24.06
C HIS A 30 -23.44 -11.32 -23.51
N VAL A 31 -24.30 -12.36 -23.45
CA VAL A 31 -23.92 -13.72 -23.06
C VAL A 31 -23.15 -14.42 -24.19
N LEU A 32 -23.57 -14.20 -25.44
CA LEU A 32 -22.86 -14.68 -26.62
C LEU A 32 -21.47 -14.04 -26.74
N LEU A 33 -21.38 -12.72 -26.54
CA LEU A 33 -20.09 -12.01 -26.50
C LEU A 33 -19.17 -12.59 -25.43
N ARG A 34 -19.66 -12.77 -24.20
CA ARG A 34 -18.88 -13.37 -23.10
C ARG A 34 -18.43 -14.81 -23.40
N ALA A 35 -19.28 -15.62 -24.04
CA ALA A 35 -18.95 -16.99 -24.43
C ALA A 35 -17.84 -17.05 -25.49
N VAL A 36 -17.92 -16.23 -26.54
CA VAL A 36 -16.87 -16.10 -27.58
C VAL A 36 -15.54 -15.68 -26.97
N LEU A 37 -15.59 -14.65 -26.12
CA LEU A 37 -14.46 -14.08 -25.41
C LEU A 37 -13.78 -15.06 -24.42
N SER A 38 -14.52 -16.03 -23.89
CA SER A 38 -13.99 -17.05 -22.97
C SER A 38 -13.30 -18.22 -23.69
N VAL A 39 -13.71 -18.51 -24.94
CA VAL A 39 -13.13 -19.59 -25.75
C VAL A 39 -11.89 -19.13 -26.51
N VAL A 40 -11.82 -17.84 -26.86
CA VAL A 40 -10.71 -17.26 -27.64
C VAL A 40 -10.14 -16.01 -26.96
N PRO A 41 -9.47 -16.16 -25.81
CA PRO A 41 -9.10 -15.03 -24.94
C PRO A 41 -8.08 -14.05 -25.58
N VAL A 42 -7.38 -14.49 -26.62
CA VAL A 42 -6.28 -13.76 -27.27
C VAL A 42 -6.60 -13.32 -28.70
N ALA A 43 -7.76 -13.70 -29.25
CA ALA A 43 -8.12 -13.35 -30.63
C ALA A 43 -8.90 -12.04 -30.67
N THR A 44 -8.74 -11.33 -31.79
CA THR A 44 -9.59 -10.20 -32.14
C THR A 44 -10.98 -10.69 -32.52
N VAL A 45 -12.00 -10.21 -31.81
CA VAL A 45 -13.40 -10.56 -32.07
C VAL A 45 -14.08 -9.36 -32.75
N ARG A 46 -14.72 -9.61 -33.91
CA ARG A 46 -15.53 -8.60 -34.60
C ARG A 46 -17.01 -8.91 -34.38
N LEU A 47 -17.72 -8.02 -33.68
CA LEU A 47 -19.18 -8.07 -33.56
C LEU A 47 -19.81 -6.93 -34.35
N ALA A 48 -20.86 -7.25 -35.10
CA ALA A 48 -21.77 -6.26 -35.64
C ALA A 48 -22.80 -5.94 -34.56
N LEU A 49 -22.67 -4.77 -33.92
CA LEU A 49 -23.65 -4.27 -32.96
C LEU A 49 -24.52 -3.21 -33.65
N GLY A 50 -25.76 -3.59 -33.97
CA GLY A 50 -26.81 -2.68 -34.42
C GLY A 50 -26.96 -2.53 -35.94
N THR A 51 -28.19 -2.17 -36.33
CA THR A 51 -28.70 -1.96 -37.70
C THR A 51 -28.09 -0.79 -38.46
N ALA A 52 -26.93 -0.28 -38.03
CA ALA A 52 -26.19 0.76 -38.72
C ALA A 52 -24.80 0.21 -39.08
N GLU A 53 -24.65 -0.08 -40.36
CA GLU A 53 -23.47 -0.60 -41.07
C GLU A 53 -22.13 -0.17 -40.46
N GLY A 54 -21.56 -1.03 -39.60
CA GLY A 54 -20.22 -0.83 -39.08
C GLY A 54 -19.73 -2.04 -38.29
N TRP A 55 -18.71 -2.72 -38.81
CA TRP A 55 -17.98 -3.72 -38.03
C TRP A 55 -17.16 -3.02 -36.95
N GLN A 56 -17.46 -3.28 -35.67
CA GLN A 56 -16.60 -2.84 -34.57
C GLN A 56 -15.62 -3.97 -34.23
N THR A 57 -14.34 -3.62 -34.16
CA THR A 57 -13.26 -4.55 -33.81
C THR A 57 -12.96 -4.39 -32.32
N PHE A 58 -13.20 -5.44 -31.54
CA PHE A 58 -12.86 -5.46 -30.12
C PHE A 58 -11.53 -6.20 -29.96
N ALA A 59 -10.53 -5.52 -29.38
CA ALA A 59 -9.34 -6.20 -28.86
C ALA A 59 -9.80 -7.12 -27.71
N GLY A 60 -9.24 -8.33 -27.64
CA GLY A 60 -9.77 -9.47 -26.89
C GLY A 60 -10.26 -9.16 -25.47
N ALA A 61 -11.18 -9.99 -24.98
CA ALA A 61 -11.88 -9.81 -23.70
C ALA A 61 -10.97 -9.44 -22.53
N SER A 62 -9.81 -10.10 -22.47
CA SER A 62 -8.81 -9.86 -21.43
C SER A 62 -8.28 -8.44 -21.51
N ALA A 63 -7.94 -7.95 -22.70
CA ALA A 63 -7.47 -6.58 -22.89
C ALA A 63 -8.57 -5.54 -22.56
N ALA A 64 -9.83 -5.82 -22.86
CA ALA A 64 -10.95 -4.96 -22.49
C ALA A 64 -11.20 -4.94 -20.97
N VAL A 65 -11.09 -6.10 -20.31
CA VAL A 65 -11.16 -6.19 -18.84
C VAL A 65 -9.97 -5.48 -18.19
N ASP A 66 -8.75 -5.67 -18.69
CA ASP A 66 -7.54 -4.99 -18.20
C ASP A 66 -7.68 -3.47 -18.35
N GLN A 67 -8.23 -3.01 -19.47
CA GLN A 67 -8.51 -1.59 -19.73
C GLN A 67 -9.58 -1.04 -18.77
N LEU A 68 -10.68 -1.76 -18.55
CA LEU A 68 -11.72 -1.38 -17.58
C LEU A 68 -11.18 -1.36 -16.15
N HIS A 69 -10.32 -2.32 -15.79
CA HIS A 69 -9.64 -2.33 -14.49
C HIS A 69 -8.73 -1.11 -14.36
N LEU A 70 -7.99 -0.74 -15.41
CA LEU A 70 -7.12 0.44 -15.41
C LEU A 70 -7.92 1.75 -15.28
N GLU A 71 -9.02 1.88 -16.00
CA GLU A 71 -9.92 3.05 -15.94
C GLU A 71 -10.62 3.14 -14.57
N ALA A 72 -11.10 2.02 -14.04
CA ALA A 72 -11.66 1.96 -12.68
C ALA A 72 -10.62 2.29 -11.61
N ALA A 73 -9.36 1.86 -11.78
CA ALA A 73 -8.26 2.16 -10.87
C ALA A 73 -7.90 3.66 -10.84
N GLN A 74 -8.15 4.39 -11.93
CA GLN A 74 -7.97 5.85 -12.00
C GLN A 74 -9.09 6.59 -11.27
N CYS A 75 -10.31 6.06 -11.32
CA CYS A 75 -11.49 6.66 -10.71
C CYS A 75 -11.72 6.25 -9.25
N THR A 76 -10.90 5.35 -8.70
CA THR A 76 -11.02 4.87 -7.32
C THR A 76 -9.94 5.48 -6.41
N PRO A 77 -10.27 5.73 -5.12
CA PRO A 77 -9.29 6.18 -4.15
C PRO A 77 -8.14 5.18 -4.01
N LEU A 78 -6.93 5.71 -3.80
CA LEU A 78 -5.77 4.94 -3.40
C LEU A 78 -6.01 4.33 -2.02
N VAL A 79 -5.88 3.01 -1.89
CA VAL A 79 -6.01 2.32 -0.60
C VAL A 79 -4.63 2.23 0.06
N VAL A 80 -4.51 2.73 1.28
CA VAL A 80 -3.28 2.67 2.09
C VAL A 80 -3.49 1.71 3.25
N LEU A 81 -2.69 0.64 3.27
CA LEU A 81 -2.65 -0.35 4.34
C LEU A 81 -1.43 -0.10 5.23
N THR A 82 -1.58 -0.23 6.54
CA THR A 82 -0.51 -0.03 7.53
C THR A 82 -0.33 -1.28 8.39
N GLU A 83 0.78 -1.37 9.12
CA GLU A 83 1.01 -2.49 10.04
C GLU A 83 0.06 -2.48 11.23
N GLY A 84 -0.20 -1.29 11.81
CA GLY A 84 -0.95 -1.15 13.04
C GLY A 84 -2.04 -0.09 12.98
N ARG A 85 -2.92 -0.15 13.99
CA ARG A 85 -3.93 0.87 14.26
C ARG A 85 -3.31 2.23 14.58
N SER A 86 -2.20 2.23 15.32
CA SER A 86 -1.43 3.43 15.68
C SER A 86 -1.05 4.25 14.46
N ASP A 87 -0.61 3.59 13.39
CA ASP A 87 -0.24 4.22 12.14
C ASP A 87 -1.41 4.95 11.50
N VAL A 88 -2.60 4.34 11.45
CA VAL A 88 -3.80 4.98 10.90
C VAL A 88 -4.23 6.16 11.76
N ASP A 89 -4.24 5.99 13.08
CA ASP A 89 -4.61 7.06 14.03
C ASP A 89 -3.68 8.28 13.95
N ILE A 90 -2.48 8.11 13.38
CA ILE A 90 -1.52 9.18 13.12
C ILE A 90 -1.62 9.71 11.68
N LEU A 91 -1.56 8.81 10.69
CA LEU A 91 -1.46 9.15 9.28
C LEU A 91 -2.75 9.78 8.75
N GLU A 92 -3.91 9.21 9.09
CA GLU A 92 -5.19 9.66 8.53
C GLU A 92 -5.54 11.11 8.91
N PRO A 93 -5.55 11.52 10.19
CA PRO A 93 -5.85 12.92 10.54
C PRO A 93 -4.76 13.88 10.03
N SER A 94 -3.51 13.43 9.97
CA SER A 94 -2.40 14.26 9.46
C SER A 94 -2.47 14.47 7.96
N PHE A 95 -2.88 13.44 7.22
CA PHE A 95 -3.09 13.56 5.78
C PHE A 95 -4.25 14.52 5.49
N ALA A 96 -5.36 14.41 6.22
CA ALA A 96 -6.49 15.32 6.10
C ALA A 96 -6.11 16.78 6.43
N LEU A 97 -5.19 16.98 7.37
CA LEU A 97 -4.68 18.29 7.77
C LEU A 97 -3.69 18.88 6.75
N LEU A 98 -2.69 18.11 6.31
CA LEU A 98 -1.60 18.57 5.44
C LEU A 98 -1.99 18.60 3.96
N TYR A 99 -2.86 17.67 3.54
CA TYR A 99 -3.31 17.51 2.16
C TYR A 99 -4.85 17.48 2.07
N PRO A 100 -5.56 18.52 2.56
CA PRO A 100 -7.02 18.54 2.59
C PRO A 100 -7.66 18.41 1.21
N HIS A 101 -6.94 18.83 0.16
CA HIS A 101 -7.36 18.73 -1.24
C HIS A 101 -7.25 17.31 -1.82
N LEU A 102 -6.58 16.38 -1.14
CA LEU A 102 -6.39 14.98 -1.58
C LEU A 102 -7.09 13.96 -0.68
N LYS A 103 -7.69 14.38 0.44
CA LYS A 103 -8.24 13.47 1.46
C LYS A 103 -9.27 12.47 0.90
N ASP A 104 -10.06 12.86 -0.09
CA ASP A 104 -11.11 12.00 -0.67
C ASP A 104 -10.54 11.03 -1.73
N LEU A 105 -9.26 11.20 -2.09
CA LEU A 105 -8.54 10.37 -3.07
C LEU A 105 -7.67 9.30 -2.41
N VAL A 106 -7.52 9.33 -1.09
CA VAL A 106 -6.72 8.36 -0.33
C VAL A 106 -7.58 7.79 0.80
N ARG A 107 -7.67 6.47 0.88
CA ARG A 107 -8.42 5.73 1.90
C ARG A 107 -7.48 4.88 2.72
N PHE A 108 -7.38 5.16 4.01
CA PHE A 108 -6.63 4.32 4.95
C PHE A 108 -7.44 3.07 5.33
N MET A 109 -6.74 2.01 5.71
CA MET A 109 -7.36 0.77 6.17
C MET A 109 -8.20 0.99 7.42
N ASP A 110 -9.42 0.45 7.43
CA ASP A 110 -10.28 0.49 8.61
C ASP A 110 -10.03 -0.71 9.53
N PHE A 111 -9.45 -0.44 10.70
CA PHE A 111 -9.19 -1.43 11.73
C PHE A 111 -10.44 -1.80 12.56
N ALA A 112 -11.60 -1.20 12.35
CA ALA A 112 -12.86 -1.60 12.99
C ALA A 112 -13.20 -3.08 12.72
N TYR A 113 -12.76 -3.61 11.57
CA TYR A 113 -12.92 -5.01 11.19
C TYR A 113 -11.88 -5.96 11.83
N ARG A 114 -11.05 -5.47 12.76
CA ARG A 114 -9.99 -6.21 13.47
C ARG A 114 -9.10 -7.05 12.54
N PRO A 115 -8.51 -6.44 11.50
CA PRO A 115 -7.51 -7.13 10.69
C PRO A 115 -6.31 -7.55 11.56
N ALA A 116 -5.63 -8.63 11.17
CA ALA A 116 -4.38 -9.02 11.82
C ALA A 116 -3.34 -7.91 11.62
N GLY A 117 -2.68 -7.50 12.70
CA GLY A 117 -1.65 -6.45 12.68
C GLY A 117 -0.22 -6.96 12.51
N GLY A 118 0.69 -6.04 12.20
CA GLY A 118 2.12 -6.25 12.06
C GLY A 118 2.59 -6.52 10.63
N ALA A 119 3.88 -6.31 10.38
CA ALA A 119 4.54 -6.45 9.08
C ALA A 119 4.18 -7.76 8.34
N GLY A 120 4.21 -8.91 9.02
CA GLY A 120 3.88 -10.20 8.40
C GLY A 120 2.43 -10.29 7.90
N ALA A 121 1.48 -9.76 8.69
CA ALA A 121 0.07 -9.75 8.33
C ALA A 121 -0.23 -8.79 7.17
N LEU A 122 0.43 -7.63 7.16
CA LEU A 122 0.38 -6.67 6.05
C LEU A 122 0.89 -7.32 4.75
N ALA A 123 2.06 -7.97 4.79
CA ALA A 123 2.60 -8.67 3.63
C ALA A 123 1.67 -9.79 3.13
N SER A 124 1.02 -10.52 4.04
CA SER A 124 0.02 -11.53 3.66
C SER A 124 -1.21 -10.90 2.99
N THR A 125 -1.69 -9.77 3.51
CA THR A 125 -2.83 -9.05 2.94
C THR A 125 -2.54 -8.55 1.52
N LEU A 126 -1.35 -8.00 1.29
CA LEU A 126 -0.91 -7.57 -0.04
C LEU A 126 -0.86 -8.75 -1.03
N ARG A 127 -0.36 -9.93 -0.61
CA ARG A 127 -0.41 -11.14 -1.45
C ARG A 127 -1.83 -11.56 -1.77
N THR A 128 -2.73 -11.53 -0.79
CA THR A 128 -4.14 -11.87 -1.01
C THR A 128 -4.80 -10.91 -1.99
N PHE A 129 -4.55 -9.60 -1.86
CA PHE A 129 -5.10 -8.59 -2.78
C PHE A 129 -4.56 -8.74 -4.20
N ALA A 130 -3.26 -9.03 -4.34
CA ALA A 130 -2.65 -9.35 -5.62
C ALA A 130 -3.26 -10.61 -6.24
N ALA A 131 -3.40 -11.69 -5.47
CA ALA A 131 -3.96 -12.96 -5.94
C ALA A 131 -5.45 -12.87 -6.28
N ALA A 132 -6.20 -12.01 -5.61
CA ALA A 132 -7.62 -11.77 -5.87
C ALA A 132 -7.87 -10.86 -7.10
N GLY A 133 -6.84 -10.27 -7.69
CA GLY A 133 -6.98 -9.40 -8.86
C GLY A 133 -7.75 -8.11 -8.57
N ILE A 134 -7.60 -7.55 -7.35
CA ILE A 134 -8.27 -6.30 -6.98
C ILE A 134 -7.79 -5.19 -7.91
N ALA A 135 -8.73 -4.43 -8.49
CA ALA A 135 -8.43 -3.36 -9.45
C ALA A 135 -7.85 -2.10 -8.78
N ASN A 136 -8.22 -1.84 -7.53
CA ASN A 136 -7.80 -0.65 -6.79
C ASN A 136 -6.27 -0.51 -6.75
N ARG A 137 -5.80 0.74 -6.74
CA ARG A 137 -4.42 1.05 -6.36
C ARG A 137 -4.26 0.81 -4.86
N VAL A 138 -3.29 -0.01 -4.47
CA VAL A 138 -3.03 -0.35 -3.07
C VAL A 138 -1.58 -0.10 -2.73
N VAL A 139 -1.33 0.62 -1.63
CA VAL A 139 0.00 0.80 -1.03
C VAL A 139 -0.01 0.18 0.36
N GLY A 140 0.87 -0.77 0.61
CA GLY A 140 1.19 -1.21 1.98
C GLY A 140 2.40 -0.45 2.52
N LEU A 141 2.24 0.15 3.70
CA LEU A 141 3.27 0.90 4.41
C LEU A 141 3.81 0.07 5.58
N PHE A 142 5.10 -0.23 5.50
CA PHE A 142 5.86 -0.94 6.52
C PHE A 142 6.69 0.05 7.33
N ASP A 143 6.84 -0.24 8.62
CA ASP A 143 7.73 0.51 9.50
C ASP A 143 9.16 0.47 8.96
N ASN A 144 9.94 1.54 9.22
CA ASN A 144 11.36 1.57 8.89
C ASN A 144 12.19 0.86 9.97
N ASP A 145 11.77 -0.37 10.28
CA ASP A 145 12.35 -1.22 11.31
C ASP A 145 12.75 -2.59 10.73
N THR A 146 13.29 -3.45 11.60
CA THR A 146 13.78 -4.76 11.17
C THR A 146 12.64 -5.67 10.69
N ALA A 147 11.47 -5.62 11.34
CA ALA A 147 10.33 -6.47 11.00
C ALA A 147 9.72 -6.07 9.64
N GLY A 148 9.55 -4.77 9.40
CA GLY A 148 9.11 -4.22 8.12
C GLY A 148 10.07 -4.60 6.98
N CYS A 149 11.38 -4.49 7.21
CA CYS A 149 12.39 -4.89 6.24
C CYS A 149 12.34 -6.40 5.92
N ASP A 150 12.19 -7.26 6.94
CA ASP A 150 12.11 -8.71 6.75
C ASP A 150 10.82 -9.11 6.00
N ALA A 151 9.69 -8.51 6.36
CA ALA A 151 8.42 -8.75 5.68
C ALA A 151 8.45 -8.31 4.22
N LEU A 152 9.04 -7.15 3.91
CA LEU A 152 9.26 -6.69 2.53
C LEU A 152 10.15 -7.66 1.76
N ARG A 153 11.27 -8.09 2.34
CA ARG A 153 12.17 -9.09 1.74
C ARG A 153 11.45 -10.39 1.41
N ALA A 154 10.59 -10.87 2.32
CA ALA A 154 9.79 -12.07 2.13
C ALA A 154 8.65 -11.87 1.11
N LEU A 155 8.08 -10.67 1.02
CA LEU A 155 6.99 -10.33 0.10
C LEU A 155 7.42 -10.31 -1.35
N ARG A 156 8.69 -9.95 -1.64
CA ARG A 156 9.21 -9.76 -3.01
C ARG A 156 8.36 -8.74 -3.79
N PRO A 157 8.45 -7.44 -3.46
CA PRO A 157 7.58 -6.40 -4.03
C PRO A 157 7.62 -6.32 -5.56
N ASP A 158 8.72 -6.76 -6.17
CA ASP A 158 8.92 -6.91 -7.62
C ASP A 158 7.96 -7.93 -8.28
N THR A 159 7.37 -8.83 -7.48
CA THR A 159 6.40 -9.83 -7.96
C THR A 159 4.95 -9.37 -7.85
N LEU A 160 4.69 -8.21 -7.23
CA LEU A 160 3.36 -7.66 -7.08
C LEU A 160 2.86 -7.06 -8.39
N PRO A 161 1.54 -7.07 -8.64
CA PRO A 161 0.97 -6.45 -9.84
C PRO A 161 1.20 -4.93 -9.84
N THR A 162 1.08 -4.32 -11.03
CA THR A 162 1.42 -2.91 -11.24
C THR A 162 0.57 -1.92 -10.43
N ASN A 163 -0.60 -2.34 -9.94
CA ASN A 163 -1.49 -1.56 -9.08
C ASN A 163 -1.31 -1.82 -7.57
N VAL A 164 -0.42 -2.73 -7.17
CA VAL A 164 -0.09 -2.98 -5.76
C VAL A 164 1.36 -2.63 -5.49
N ARG A 165 1.61 -1.83 -4.46
CA ARG A 165 2.95 -1.40 -4.04
C ARG A 165 3.15 -1.69 -2.57
N ALA A 166 4.37 -2.08 -2.23
CA ALA A 166 4.81 -2.26 -0.86
C ALA A 166 5.97 -1.31 -0.62
N LEU A 167 5.79 -0.38 0.32
CA LEU A 167 6.75 0.66 0.64
C LEU A 167 7.14 0.55 2.10
N ARG A 168 8.39 0.88 2.42
CA ARG A 168 8.84 1.14 3.77
C ARG A 168 8.75 2.63 4.04
N TYR A 169 8.53 3.06 5.28
CA TYR A 169 8.75 4.46 5.63
C TYR A 169 10.17 4.91 5.22
N PRO A 170 10.32 6.17 4.77
CA PRO A 170 11.58 6.65 4.22
C PRO A 170 12.65 6.75 5.30
N ASP A 171 13.92 6.68 4.90
CA ASP A 171 15.02 6.92 5.83
C ASP A 171 14.99 8.36 6.34
N LEU A 172 15.31 8.54 7.62
CA LEU A 172 15.39 9.84 8.28
C LEU A 172 16.87 10.19 8.51
N GLU A 173 17.23 11.43 8.19
CA GLU A 173 18.58 11.93 8.47
C GLU A 173 18.85 11.97 9.99
N LEU A 174 17.83 12.34 10.78
CA LEU A 174 17.88 12.29 12.25
C LEU A 174 18.22 10.89 12.77
N ALA A 175 17.82 9.84 12.05
CA ALA A 175 18.00 8.45 12.44
C ALA A 175 19.39 7.88 12.13
N ARG A 176 20.23 8.58 11.34
CA ARG A 176 21.59 8.09 11.00
C ARG A 176 22.55 8.03 12.19
N ARG A 177 22.32 8.87 13.20
CA ARG A 177 23.11 8.93 14.43
C ARG A 177 22.20 9.24 15.61
N TYR A 178 21.39 8.25 15.97
CA TYR A 178 20.34 8.39 16.98
C TYR A 178 20.79 7.76 18.32
N PRO A 179 20.40 8.31 19.48
CA PRO A 179 20.74 7.70 20.77
C PRO A 179 20.06 6.34 20.95
N THR A 180 20.84 5.37 21.43
CA THR A 180 20.40 3.99 21.64
C THR A 180 20.83 3.48 23.01
N ILE A 181 20.09 2.50 23.53
CA ILE A 181 20.42 1.77 24.75
C ILE A 181 20.55 0.28 24.40
N GLY A 182 21.74 -0.27 24.64
CA GLY A 182 22.01 -1.70 24.55
C GLY A 182 21.36 -2.50 25.70
N PRO A 183 21.35 -3.84 25.61
CA PRO A 183 20.86 -4.67 26.71
C PRO A 183 21.66 -4.44 28.00
N PRO A 184 21.05 -4.58 29.18
CA PRO A 184 21.75 -4.57 30.46
C PRO A 184 22.91 -5.57 30.52
N THR A 185 24.05 -5.12 31.06
CA THR A 185 25.22 -5.95 31.32
C THR A 185 25.67 -5.80 32.78
N CYS A 186 26.56 -6.67 33.26
CA CYS A 186 27.07 -6.58 34.63
C CYS A 186 27.82 -5.26 34.93
N ASP A 187 28.45 -4.67 33.92
CA ASP A 187 29.16 -3.39 33.97
C ASP A 187 28.25 -2.18 33.64
N ALA A 188 27.07 -2.40 33.06
CA ALA A 188 26.08 -1.38 32.76
C ALA A 188 24.65 -1.92 33.02
N PRO A 189 24.17 -1.93 34.28
CA PRO A 189 22.89 -2.52 34.65
C PRO A 189 21.67 -1.86 33.99
N GLU A 190 21.80 -0.59 33.60
CA GLU A 190 20.76 0.18 32.90
C GLU A 190 20.87 0.07 31.36
N GLY A 191 21.86 -0.68 30.88
CA GLY A 191 22.24 -0.72 29.47
C GLY A 191 23.20 0.41 29.10
N ARG A 192 24.07 0.15 28.12
CA ARG A 192 25.04 1.15 27.64
C ARG A 192 24.37 2.10 26.65
N GLN A 193 24.56 3.40 26.86
CA GLN A 193 24.12 4.43 25.92
C GLN A 193 25.15 4.65 24.82
N GLU A 194 24.72 4.55 23.57
CA GLU A 194 25.55 4.76 22.38
C GLU A 194 24.75 5.49 21.29
N HIS A 195 25.39 5.82 20.17
CA HIS A 195 24.71 6.34 18.98
C HIS A 195 24.87 5.35 17.82
N ALA A 196 23.79 5.12 17.07
CA ALA A 196 23.80 4.23 15.91
C ALA A 196 22.90 4.74 14.79
N ASP A 197 23.08 4.22 13.57
CA ASP A 197 22.09 4.36 12.52
C ASP A 197 20.95 3.37 12.79
N ILE A 198 19.76 3.92 13.02
CA ILE A 198 18.57 3.13 13.35
C ILE A 198 17.62 2.93 12.15
N ASN A 199 17.97 3.48 10.98
CA ASN A 199 17.19 3.28 9.75
C ASN A 199 17.14 1.79 9.37
N GLY A 200 15.93 1.30 9.11
CA GLY A 200 15.62 -0.10 8.86
C GLY A 200 15.74 -1.00 10.08
N ALA A 201 16.05 -0.44 11.26
CA ALA A 201 16.28 -1.22 12.47
C ALA A 201 15.18 -0.98 13.51
N ALA A 202 14.79 0.29 13.70
CA ALA A 202 13.97 0.71 14.83
C ALA A 202 13.15 2.00 14.60
N CYS A 203 12.91 2.41 13.35
CA CYS A 203 12.11 3.60 13.06
C CYS A 203 10.63 3.23 12.86
N SER A 204 9.87 3.23 13.96
CA SER A 204 8.41 3.19 13.91
C SER A 204 7.82 4.57 13.58
N ILE A 205 6.51 4.63 13.34
CA ILE A 205 5.80 5.89 13.03
C ILE A 205 6.07 7.04 14.02
N GLU A 206 6.37 6.75 15.30
CA GLU A 206 6.68 7.78 16.30
C GLU A 206 7.92 8.62 15.97
N LEU A 207 8.89 8.08 15.20
CA LEU A 207 10.08 8.81 14.74
C LEU A 207 9.75 9.86 13.68
N TYR A 208 8.55 9.81 13.10
CA TYR A 208 8.12 10.70 12.01
C TYR A 208 7.24 11.86 12.48
N LEU A 209 6.92 11.96 13.78
CA LEU A 209 5.98 12.94 14.34
C LEU A 209 6.51 14.37 14.42
N GLY A 210 7.77 14.57 14.03
CA GLY A 210 8.46 15.85 14.04
C GLY A 210 9.50 15.97 15.15
N ARG A 211 10.58 16.67 14.86
CA ARG A 211 11.67 16.92 15.82
C ARG A 211 11.20 17.75 17.01
N ASP A 212 10.22 18.63 16.80
CA ASP A 212 9.55 19.42 17.82
C ASP A 212 8.87 18.58 18.90
N LEU A 213 8.39 17.38 18.57
CA LEU A 213 7.81 16.43 19.54
C LEU A 213 8.83 15.44 20.10
N LEU A 214 9.86 15.09 19.32
CA LEU A 214 10.90 14.16 19.76
C LEU A 214 11.89 14.82 20.72
N MET A 215 12.17 16.11 20.57
CA MET A 215 13.11 16.81 21.43
C MET A 215 12.50 17.06 22.82
N ARG A 216 13.23 16.64 23.85
CA ARG A 216 12.95 16.96 25.25
C ARG A 216 13.39 18.39 25.57
N GLU A 217 12.99 18.88 26.75
CA GLU A 217 13.33 20.22 27.23
C GLU A 217 14.85 20.48 27.32
N ASP A 218 15.64 19.43 27.57
CA ASP A 218 17.11 19.46 27.61
C ASP A 218 17.77 19.31 26.23
N ALA A 219 16.98 19.41 25.16
CA ALA A 219 17.38 19.16 23.77
C ALA A 219 17.86 17.72 23.48
N SER A 220 17.62 16.77 24.39
CA SER A 220 17.91 15.35 24.15
C SER A 220 16.79 14.68 23.36
N LEU A 221 17.15 13.61 22.63
CA LEU A 221 16.18 12.72 22.00
C LEU A 221 15.91 11.52 22.91
N PRO A 222 14.68 10.97 22.96
CA PRO A 222 14.40 9.72 23.64
C PRO A 222 15.15 8.58 22.93
N PRO A 223 15.89 7.74 23.66
CA PRO A 223 16.69 6.69 23.04
C PRO A 223 15.81 5.57 22.49
N VAL A 224 16.36 4.88 21.48
CA VAL A 224 15.88 3.56 21.03
C VAL A 224 16.50 2.48 21.89
N GLN A 225 15.69 1.59 22.45
CA GLN A 225 16.18 0.43 23.20
C GLN A 225 16.26 -0.80 22.30
N TRP A 226 17.44 -1.43 22.20
CA TRP A 226 17.61 -2.68 21.48
C TRP A 226 16.91 -3.83 22.23
N ARG A 227 16.13 -4.63 21.51
CA ARG A 227 15.31 -5.71 22.09
C ARG A 227 15.81 -7.10 21.72
N SER A 228 15.93 -7.39 20.44
CA SER A 228 16.21 -8.72 19.93
C SER A 228 17.06 -8.67 18.67
N PHE A 229 17.81 -9.75 18.43
CA PHE A 229 18.53 -9.93 17.17
C PHE A 229 17.67 -10.73 16.20
N VAL A 230 17.57 -10.29 14.95
CA VAL A 230 16.83 -10.96 13.88
C VAL A 230 17.84 -11.64 12.94
N PRO A 231 18.03 -12.97 13.03
CA PRO A 231 19.08 -13.66 12.29
C PRO A 231 18.96 -13.54 10.77
N GLY A 232 17.73 -13.61 10.24
CA GLY A 232 17.46 -13.50 8.80
C GLY A 232 17.82 -12.16 8.19
N MET A 233 17.94 -11.12 9.03
CA MET A 233 18.32 -9.76 8.64
C MET A 233 19.72 -9.37 9.12
N ASN A 234 20.40 -10.25 9.87
CA ASN A 234 21.70 -10.02 10.50
C ASN A 234 21.79 -8.67 11.25
N ARG A 235 20.73 -8.30 11.98
CA ARG A 235 20.62 -7.00 12.66
C ARG A 235 19.78 -7.07 13.93
N TYR A 236 19.98 -6.11 14.82
CA TYR A 236 19.12 -5.92 15.98
C TYR A 236 17.87 -5.11 15.62
N GLN A 237 16.76 -5.47 16.26
CA GLN A 237 15.52 -4.70 16.28
C GLN A 237 15.45 -3.90 17.57
N GLY A 238 15.04 -2.64 17.45
CA GLY A 238 14.89 -1.73 18.57
C GLY A 238 13.54 -1.04 18.56
N GLU A 239 13.23 -0.36 19.65
CA GLU A 239 12.00 0.41 19.79
C GLU A 239 12.28 1.73 20.50
N ILE A 240 11.67 2.82 20.03
CA ILE A 240 11.71 4.09 20.74
C ILE A 240 11.00 3.98 22.09
N THR A 241 11.62 4.56 23.11
CA THR A 241 11.02 4.66 24.44
C THR A 241 9.90 5.71 24.45
N ASN A 242 8.91 5.56 25.34
CA ASN A 242 7.86 6.56 25.59
C ASN A 242 6.86 6.81 24.43
N LYS A 243 6.54 5.79 23.63
CA LYS A 243 5.56 5.89 22.52
C LYS A 243 4.23 6.51 22.91
N ALA A 244 3.65 6.08 24.03
CA ALA A 244 2.33 6.56 24.47
C ALA A 244 2.31 8.08 24.69
N ALA A 245 3.36 8.64 25.30
CA ALA A 245 3.44 10.09 25.50
C ALA A 245 3.64 10.84 24.18
N LEU A 246 4.43 10.29 23.25
CA LEU A 246 4.61 10.88 21.91
C LEU A 246 3.28 10.91 21.14
N GLN A 247 2.52 9.82 21.17
CA GLN A 247 1.21 9.75 20.54
C GLN A 247 0.22 10.75 21.17
N GLN A 248 0.23 10.91 22.51
CA GLN A 248 -0.61 11.90 23.19
C GLN A 248 -0.22 13.34 22.82
N ALA A 249 1.08 13.66 22.84
CA ALA A 249 1.59 14.98 22.44
C ALA A 249 1.25 15.28 20.97
N PHE A 250 1.30 14.26 20.12
CA PHE A 250 0.90 14.37 18.73
C PHE A 250 -0.57 14.69 18.53
N GLN A 251 -1.46 14.04 19.28
CA GLN A 251 -2.88 14.40 19.24
C GLN A 251 -3.12 15.86 19.64
N ALA A 252 -2.38 16.38 20.62
CA ALA A 252 -2.43 17.80 20.97
C ALA A 252 -1.92 18.69 19.83
N LYS A 253 -0.78 18.33 19.21
CA LYS A 253 -0.21 19.03 18.04
C LYS A 253 -1.21 19.15 16.90
N VAL A 254 -1.87 18.06 16.53
CA VAL A 254 -2.90 18.03 15.47
C VAL A 254 -4.08 18.93 15.82
N ARG A 255 -4.57 18.89 17.07
CA ARG A 255 -5.67 19.77 17.51
C ARG A 255 -5.29 21.24 17.38
N THR A 256 -4.12 21.63 17.88
CA THR A 256 -3.62 23.01 17.78
C THR A 256 -3.50 23.46 16.33
N ALA A 257 -3.00 22.61 15.44
CA ALA A 257 -2.89 22.94 14.01
C ALA A 257 -4.26 23.07 13.32
N THR A 258 -5.23 22.26 13.74
CA THR A 258 -6.61 22.31 13.23
C THR A 258 -7.30 23.60 13.64
N ASP A 259 -7.11 24.04 14.90
CA ASP A 259 -7.72 25.24 15.45
C ASP A 259 -7.02 26.53 14.98
N SER A 260 -5.76 26.45 14.56
CA SER A 260 -4.94 27.62 14.20
C SER A 260 -3.98 27.32 13.04
N PRO A 261 -4.32 27.71 11.80
CA PRO A 261 -3.46 27.49 10.63
C PRO A 261 -2.06 28.11 10.73
N SER A 262 -1.90 29.19 11.50
CA SER A 262 -0.60 29.81 11.78
C SER A 262 0.30 28.94 12.66
N ALA A 263 -0.27 28.15 13.57
CA ALA A 263 0.49 27.23 14.42
C ALA A 263 1.07 26.07 13.61
N MET A 264 0.34 25.59 12.60
CA MET A 264 0.80 24.54 11.69
C MET A 264 2.11 24.91 10.99
N ALA A 265 2.30 26.20 10.63
CA ALA A 265 3.52 26.67 9.96
C ALA A 265 4.77 26.65 10.87
N THR A 266 4.59 26.61 12.19
CA THR A 266 5.69 26.57 13.17
C THR A 266 6.05 25.17 13.65
N GLN A 267 5.20 24.20 13.32
CA GLN A 267 5.32 22.81 13.72
C GLN A 267 6.10 21.99 12.68
N ASP A 268 6.86 21.00 13.14
CA ASP A 268 7.65 20.14 12.23
C ASP A 268 6.81 18.96 11.74
N TRP A 269 6.42 18.98 10.47
CA TRP A 269 5.67 17.90 9.81
C TRP A 269 6.52 17.09 8.82
N SER A 270 7.83 17.32 8.79
CA SER A 270 8.73 16.82 7.73
C SER A 270 8.74 15.30 7.61
N GLY A 271 8.70 14.57 8.73
CA GLY A 271 8.65 13.11 8.73
C GLY A 271 7.38 12.55 8.08
N LEU A 272 6.22 13.07 8.47
CA LEU A 272 4.93 12.69 7.88
C LEU A 272 4.82 13.13 6.42
N GLN A 273 5.31 14.33 6.09
CA GLN A 273 5.38 14.79 4.70
C GLN A 273 6.23 13.86 3.82
N ALA A 274 7.34 13.34 4.34
CA ALA A 274 8.17 12.37 3.62
C ALA A 274 7.42 11.04 3.38
N ILE A 275 6.67 10.54 4.36
CA ILE A 275 5.81 9.36 4.20
C ILE A 275 4.76 9.61 3.12
N PHE A 276 4.05 10.75 3.19
CA PHE A 276 3.00 11.07 2.23
C PHE A 276 3.54 11.31 0.83
N ALA A 277 4.71 11.92 0.69
CA ALA A 277 5.37 12.04 -0.61
C ALA A 277 5.60 10.66 -1.24
N ALA A 278 6.13 9.69 -0.48
CA ALA A 278 6.34 8.33 -0.95
C ALA A 278 5.03 7.63 -1.38
N VAL A 279 3.94 7.83 -0.62
CA VAL A 279 2.61 7.30 -0.95
C VAL A 279 2.08 7.91 -2.24
N LEU A 280 2.13 9.24 -2.37
CA LEU A 280 1.58 9.97 -3.51
C LEU A 280 2.34 9.70 -4.80
N THR A 281 3.64 9.38 -4.73
CA THR A 281 4.46 9.03 -5.90
C THR A 281 4.57 7.53 -6.15
N ALA A 282 3.84 6.67 -5.42
CA ALA A 282 4.03 5.20 -5.48
C ALA A 282 3.75 4.57 -6.86
N PHE A 283 2.96 5.24 -7.70
CA PHE A 283 2.52 4.76 -9.02
C PHE A 283 2.97 5.65 -10.18
N HIS A 284 3.90 6.57 -9.93
CA HIS A 284 4.42 7.52 -10.92
C HIS A 284 5.86 7.21 -11.31
#